data_AF-A0A0F8W6G4-F1
#
_entry.id   AF-A0A0F8W6G4-F1
#
_cell.length_a   1.000
_cell.length_b   1.000
_cell.length_c   1.000
_cell.angle_alpha   90.00
_cell.angle_beta   90.00
_cell.angle_gamma   90.00
#
_symmetry.space_group_name_H-M   'P 1'
#
loop_
_entity.id
_entity.type
_entity.pdbx_description
1 polymer ?
#
loop_
_entity_poly.entity_id
_entity_poly.type
_entity_poly.pdbx_seq_one_letter_code
_entity_poly.pdbx_strand_id
1 'polypeptide(L)'
;FHGDEDETYCKQFGRPYIKAIRMEPGLDVAEAMSQYPSASGFLFDAWNKDKYGGTGETFEWSRMPDLNDLPYSNNSALILAGGLTPDNVAEAVAAAKPYAVDVSGGVEISPGIKSEQLIQQFIAGATTG
;
A
#
# COMPACT_ATOMS: atom_id res chain seq x y z
N PHE A 1 -0.12 11.25 -1.89
CA PHE A 1 -0.09 11.94 -0.58
C PHE A 1 0.00 10.91 0.52
N HIS A 2 1.03 11.02 1.36
CA HIS A 2 1.39 9.98 2.34
C HIS A 2 1.23 10.43 3.80
N GLY A 3 0.97 11.71 4.03
CA GLY A 3 0.72 12.26 5.36
C GLY A 3 -0.77 12.38 5.64
N ASP A 4 -1.10 13.41 6.41
CA ASP A 4 -2.44 13.68 6.93
C ASP A 4 -3.21 14.69 6.04
N GLU A 5 -2.82 14.79 4.76
CA GLU A 5 -3.46 15.71 3.83
C GLU A 5 -4.91 15.30 3.55
N ASP A 6 -5.85 16.23 3.69
CA ASP A 6 -7.27 16.00 3.41
C ASP A 6 -7.59 16.00 1.90
N GLU A 7 -8.82 15.64 1.55
CA GLU A 7 -9.31 15.59 0.17
C GLU A 7 -9.18 16.93 -0.55
N THR A 8 -9.48 18.03 0.13
CA THR A 8 -9.43 19.37 -0.47
C THR A 8 -7.99 19.71 -0.85
N TYR A 9 -7.05 19.41 0.04
CA TYR A 9 -5.63 19.61 -0.19
C TYR A 9 -5.13 18.74 -1.34
N CYS A 10 -5.47 17.44 -1.35
CA CYS A 10 -5.03 16.53 -2.40
C CYS A 10 -5.55 16.96 -3.78
N LYS A 11 -6.82 17.34 -3.85
CA LYS A 11 -7.51 17.69 -5.09
C LYS A 11 -7.05 19.02 -5.70
N GLN A 12 -6.57 19.96 -4.87
CA GLN A 12 -6.21 21.32 -5.34
C GLN A 12 -5.13 21.32 -6.44
N PHE A 13 -4.30 20.27 -6.52
CA PHE A 13 -3.21 20.17 -7.48
C PHE A 13 -3.69 19.81 -8.90
N GLY A 14 -4.95 19.43 -9.08
CA GLY A 14 -5.55 19.17 -10.40
C GLY A 14 -4.89 18.02 -11.17
N ARG A 15 -4.30 17.05 -10.47
CA ARG A 15 -3.64 15.86 -11.03
C ARG A 15 -4.18 14.59 -10.37
N PRO A 16 -4.19 13.45 -11.07
CA PRO A 16 -4.39 12.15 -10.45
C PRO A 16 -3.44 11.96 -9.26
N TYR A 17 -3.95 11.40 -8.16
CA TYR A 17 -3.15 11.13 -6.98
C TYR A 17 -3.51 9.78 -6.37
N ILE A 18 -2.54 9.22 -5.65
CA ILE A 18 -2.72 8.07 -4.78
C ILE A 18 -2.74 8.58 -3.34
N LYS A 19 -3.72 8.15 -2.54
CA LYS A 19 -3.76 8.43 -1.10
C LYS A 19 -3.24 7.22 -0.33
N ALA A 20 -2.27 7.44 0.55
CA ALA A 20 -1.85 6.40 1.49
C ALA A 20 -2.86 6.32 2.66
N ILE A 21 -3.28 5.10 2.96
CA ILE A 21 -4.09 4.70 4.11
C ILE A 21 -3.19 3.88 5.04
N ARG A 22 -3.05 4.33 6.29
CA ARG A 22 -2.23 3.64 7.29
C ARG A 22 -3.08 2.59 7.98
N MET A 23 -2.70 1.32 7.91
CA MET A 23 -3.50 0.19 8.37
C MET A 23 -3.48 -0.01 9.89
N GLU A 24 -3.90 1.03 10.63
CA GLU A 24 -4.06 1.00 12.09
C GLU A 24 -4.94 -0.17 12.54
N PRO A 25 -4.63 -0.81 13.67
CA PRO A 25 -5.53 -1.78 14.28
C PRO A 25 -6.93 -1.17 14.47
N GLY A 26 -7.96 -1.83 13.95
CA GLY A 26 -9.35 -1.38 14.06
C GLY A 26 -9.79 -0.29 13.07
N LEU A 27 -8.92 0.15 12.15
CA LEU A 27 -9.32 1.06 11.07
C LEU A 27 -10.45 0.43 10.22
N ASP A 28 -11.52 1.19 10.02
CA ASP A 28 -12.50 0.94 8.96
C ASP A 28 -11.95 1.47 7.63
N VAL A 29 -11.54 0.53 6.77
CA VAL A 29 -10.92 0.84 5.50
C VAL A 29 -11.91 1.53 4.54
N ALA A 30 -13.17 1.10 4.52
CA ALA A 30 -14.16 1.65 3.61
C ALA A 30 -14.49 3.10 3.98
N GLU A 31 -14.63 3.37 5.28
CA GLU A 31 -14.80 4.74 5.78
C GLU A 31 -13.60 5.61 5.43
N ALA A 32 -12.38 5.14 5.67
CA ALA A 32 -11.16 5.88 5.37
C ALA A 32 -11.03 6.22 3.87
N MET A 33 -11.37 5.29 2.98
CA MET A 33 -11.37 5.52 1.53
C MET A 33 -12.45 6.51 1.09
N SER A 34 -13.63 6.44 1.72
CA SER A 34 -14.76 7.33 1.39
C SER A 34 -14.47 8.81 1.62
N GLN A 35 -13.48 9.12 2.47
CA GLN A 35 -13.01 10.48 2.70
C GLN A 35 -12.26 11.07 1.50
N TYR A 36 -11.81 10.24 0.55
CA TYR A 36 -11.00 10.67 -0.61
C TYR A 36 -11.63 10.28 -1.95
N PRO A 37 -12.84 10.76 -2.29
CA PRO A 37 -13.58 10.32 -3.46
C PRO A 37 -12.94 10.68 -4.81
N SER A 38 -11.97 11.61 -4.86
CA SER A 38 -11.25 11.91 -6.11
C SER A 38 -9.90 11.21 -6.27
N ALA A 39 -9.52 10.33 -5.34
CA ALA A 39 -8.30 9.56 -5.43
C ALA A 39 -8.37 8.59 -6.63
N SER A 40 -7.25 8.46 -7.34
CA SER A 40 -7.12 7.51 -8.46
C SER A 40 -6.65 6.13 -8.00
N GLY A 41 -6.23 6.01 -6.76
CA GLY A 41 -5.79 4.76 -6.14
C GLY A 41 -5.46 4.98 -4.67
N PHE A 42 -5.35 3.87 -3.95
CA PHE A 42 -5.07 3.84 -2.54
C PHE A 42 -3.87 2.93 -2.27
N LEU A 43 -2.93 3.43 -1.48
CA LEU A 43 -1.78 2.69 -1.01
C LEU A 43 -2.01 2.32 0.45
N PHE A 44 -2.00 1.03 0.77
CA PHE A 44 -2.23 0.51 2.11
C PHE A 44 -0.89 0.19 2.74
N ASP A 45 -0.47 1.04 3.67
CA ASP A 45 0.84 0.93 4.33
C ASP A 45 0.68 0.40 5.75
N ALA A 46 1.66 -0.36 6.20
CA ALA A 46 1.70 -0.85 7.56
C ALA A 46 1.82 0.34 8.52
N TRP A 47 1.03 0.31 9.59
CA TRP A 47 1.05 1.38 10.57
C TRP A 47 2.13 1.16 11.62
N ASN A 48 2.85 2.23 11.93
CA ASN A 48 3.70 2.35 13.11
C ASN A 48 3.38 3.66 13.85
N LYS A 49 3.34 3.61 15.18
CA LYS A 49 3.03 4.78 16.04
C LYS A 49 4.03 5.94 15.91
N ASP A 50 5.30 5.64 15.63
CA ASP A 50 6.41 6.60 15.72
C ASP A 50 6.88 7.08 14.34
N LYS A 51 6.49 6.40 13.24
CA LYS A 51 6.99 6.66 11.88
C LYS A 51 5.94 6.43 10.79
N TYR A 52 6.08 7.19 9.70
CA TYR A 52 5.37 6.95 8.44
C TYR A 52 6.20 6.02 7.56
N GLY A 53 5.68 4.81 7.31
CA GLY A 53 6.32 3.81 6.46
C GLY A 53 7.72 3.39 6.90
N GLY A 54 8.33 2.48 6.12
CA GLY A 54 9.74 2.12 6.26
C GLY A 54 10.13 1.47 7.59
N THR A 55 9.18 0.95 8.37
CA THR A 55 9.45 0.28 9.64
C THR A 55 9.80 -1.19 9.49
N GLY A 56 9.50 -1.78 8.33
CA GLY A 56 9.65 -3.22 8.08
C GLY A 56 8.51 -4.05 8.68
N GLU A 57 7.51 -3.42 9.31
CA GLU A 57 6.35 -4.10 9.86
C GLU A 57 5.32 -4.40 8.77
N THR A 58 4.61 -5.51 8.93
CA THR A 58 3.46 -5.89 8.10
C THR A 58 2.17 -5.73 8.90
N PHE A 59 1.03 -5.90 8.24
CA PHE A 59 -0.28 -5.98 8.87
C PHE A 59 -1.03 -7.21 8.35
N GLU A 60 -2.15 -7.56 8.96
CA GLU A 60 -3.00 -8.66 8.50
C GLU A 60 -3.60 -8.33 7.13
N TRP A 61 -3.02 -8.88 6.05
CA TRP A 61 -3.44 -8.63 4.67
C TRP A 61 -4.89 -9.06 4.38
N SER A 62 -5.47 -9.95 5.18
CA SER A 62 -6.89 -10.32 5.13
C SER A 62 -7.84 -9.15 5.44
N ARG A 63 -7.34 -8.05 6.01
CA ARG A 63 -8.10 -6.81 6.23
C ARG A 63 -8.27 -5.97 4.96
N MET A 64 -7.62 -6.37 3.86
CA MET A 64 -7.80 -5.68 2.59
C MET A 64 -9.23 -5.88 2.07
N PRO A 65 -9.94 -4.81 1.69
CA PRO A 65 -11.25 -4.94 1.09
C PRO A 65 -11.14 -5.64 -0.26
N ASP A 66 -12.14 -6.46 -0.61
CA ASP A 66 -12.32 -6.84 -2.00
C ASP A 66 -12.71 -5.59 -2.78
N LEU A 67 -11.96 -5.27 -3.83
CA LEU A 67 -12.24 -4.12 -4.67
C LEU A 67 -13.66 -4.18 -5.25
N ASN A 68 -14.21 -5.36 -5.49
CA ASN A 68 -15.57 -5.51 -6.01
C ASN A 68 -16.65 -5.05 -5.02
N ASP A 69 -16.35 -5.02 -3.72
CA ASP A 69 -17.30 -4.65 -2.67
C ASP A 69 -17.30 -3.13 -2.37
N LEU A 70 -16.37 -2.37 -2.96
CA LEU A 70 -16.23 -0.95 -2.70
C LEU A 70 -17.08 -0.11 -3.67
N PRO A 71 -17.93 0.81 -3.19
CA PRO A 71 -18.82 1.60 -4.05
C PRO A 71 -18.08 2.61 -4.95
N TYR A 72 -16.78 2.83 -4.71
CA TYR A 72 -15.91 3.73 -5.47
C TYR A 72 -14.85 2.97 -6.30
N SER A 73 -15.07 1.66 -6.52
CA SER A 73 -14.11 0.74 -7.13
C SER A 73 -13.95 0.87 -8.64
N ASN A 74 -14.78 1.68 -9.30
CA ASN A 74 -14.90 1.69 -10.76
C ASN A 74 -13.60 2.02 -11.51
N ASN A 75 -12.51 2.43 -10.83
CA ASN A 75 -11.14 2.50 -11.36
C ASN A 75 -10.03 2.66 -10.28
N SER A 76 -10.32 2.44 -8.99
CA SER A 76 -9.34 2.74 -7.94
C SER A 76 -8.33 1.59 -7.79
N ALA A 77 -7.06 1.84 -8.10
CA ALA A 77 -5.99 0.87 -7.90
C ALA A 77 -5.70 0.65 -6.41
N LEU A 78 -5.75 -0.60 -5.94
CA LEU A 78 -5.30 -1.01 -4.62
C LEU A 78 -3.82 -1.38 -4.68
N ILE A 79 -3.00 -0.64 -3.93
CA ILE A 79 -1.56 -0.85 -3.85
C ILE A 79 -1.23 -1.32 -2.45
N LEU A 80 -0.60 -2.49 -2.32
CA LEU A 80 -0.17 -3.02 -1.02
C LEU A 80 1.28 -2.58 -0.72
N ALA A 81 1.50 -2.01 0.44
CA ALA A 81 2.81 -1.56 0.92
C ALA A 81 3.04 -2.01 2.38
N GLY A 82 4.18 -1.62 2.95
CA GLY A 82 4.51 -1.87 4.35
C GLY A 82 5.10 -3.25 4.63
N GLY A 83 6.39 -3.29 4.96
CA GLY A 83 7.08 -4.52 5.40
C GLY A 83 7.19 -5.62 4.36
N LEU A 84 6.90 -5.33 3.08
CA LEU A 84 7.05 -6.32 2.01
C LEU A 84 8.53 -6.62 1.76
N THR A 85 8.83 -7.90 1.57
CA THR A 85 10.17 -8.46 1.34
C THR A 85 10.08 -9.56 0.27
N PRO A 86 11.22 -9.99 -0.32
CA PRO A 86 11.22 -11.13 -1.23
C PRO A 86 10.62 -12.42 -0.62
N ASP A 87 10.74 -12.59 0.69
CA ASP A 87 10.29 -13.79 1.39
C ASP A 87 8.77 -13.85 1.60
N ASN A 88 8.09 -12.69 1.60
CA ASN A 88 6.68 -12.61 1.99
C ASN A 88 5.75 -12.06 0.89
N VAL A 89 6.29 -11.46 -0.18
CA VAL A 89 5.47 -10.79 -1.21
C VAL A 89 4.54 -11.74 -1.96
N ALA A 90 4.94 -12.99 -2.17
CA ALA A 90 4.09 -13.98 -2.84
C ALA A 90 2.83 -14.31 -2.01
N GLU A 91 3.00 -14.47 -0.70
CA GLU A 91 1.87 -14.66 0.23
C GLU A 91 0.98 -13.42 0.28
N ALA A 92 1.60 -12.22 0.30
CA ALA A 92 0.91 -10.94 0.31
C ALA A 92 -0.01 -10.77 -0.91
N VAL A 93 0.53 -11.06 -2.10
CA VAL A 93 -0.23 -10.99 -3.36
C VAL A 93 -1.36 -12.01 -3.37
N ALA A 94 -1.11 -13.25 -2.92
CA ALA A 94 -2.14 -14.29 -2.88
C ALA A 94 -3.28 -13.94 -1.91
N ALA A 95 -2.97 -13.35 -0.76
CA ALA A 95 -3.94 -13.00 0.27
C ALA A 95 -4.76 -11.75 -0.09
N ALA A 96 -4.09 -10.67 -0.52
CA ALA A 96 -4.72 -9.37 -0.75
C ALA A 96 -5.19 -9.15 -2.20
N LYS A 97 -4.68 -9.92 -3.17
CA LYS A 97 -4.93 -9.76 -4.62
C LYS A 97 -4.84 -8.30 -5.09
N PRO A 98 -3.74 -7.59 -4.75
CA PRO A 98 -3.64 -6.17 -5.03
C PRO A 98 -3.46 -5.91 -6.53
N TYR A 99 -3.77 -4.69 -6.97
CA TYR A 99 -3.43 -4.23 -8.32
C TYR A 99 -1.91 -4.08 -8.49
N ALA A 100 -1.23 -3.60 -7.44
CA ALA A 100 0.22 -3.47 -7.40
C ALA A 100 0.77 -3.66 -5.98
N VAL A 101 2.06 -3.92 -5.88
CA VAL A 101 2.82 -3.91 -4.62
C VAL A 101 3.85 -2.79 -4.65
N ASP A 102 4.08 -2.15 -3.50
CA ASP A 102 5.10 -1.12 -3.29
C ASP A 102 6.13 -1.60 -2.25
N VAL A 103 7.41 -1.44 -2.55
CA VAL A 103 8.50 -1.88 -1.69
C VAL A 103 9.59 -0.84 -1.60
N SER A 104 10.05 -0.59 -0.38
CA SER A 104 11.22 0.25 -0.12
C SER A 104 12.28 -0.50 0.66
N GLY A 105 12.16 -0.62 1.99
CA GLY A 105 13.22 -1.18 2.84
C GLY A 105 13.48 -2.68 2.62
N GLY A 106 12.48 -3.48 2.23
CA GLY A 106 12.63 -4.93 2.07
C GLY A 106 13.55 -5.37 0.93
N VAL A 107 13.99 -4.44 0.09
CA VAL A 107 14.97 -4.68 -0.99
C VAL A 107 16.25 -3.86 -0.80
N GLU A 108 16.49 -3.33 0.40
CA GLU A 108 17.71 -2.61 0.77
C GLU A 108 18.70 -3.52 1.51
N ILE A 109 20.01 -3.30 1.26
CA ILE A 109 21.09 -3.89 2.07
C ILE A 109 21.50 -2.97 3.24
N SER A 110 21.18 -1.69 3.13
CA SER A 110 21.31 -0.67 4.18
C SER A 110 20.42 0.52 3.81
N PRO A 111 20.03 1.41 4.75
CA PRO A 111 19.10 2.50 4.49
C PRO A 111 19.43 3.31 3.22
N GLY A 112 18.51 3.29 2.24
CA GLY A 112 18.64 3.98 0.96
C GLY A 112 19.53 3.30 -0.09
N ILE A 113 20.15 2.16 0.23
CA ILE A 113 20.98 1.38 -0.71
C ILE A 113 20.25 0.11 -1.11
N LYS A 114 19.69 0.12 -2.32
CA LYS A 114 18.97 -1.00 -2.93
C LYS A 114 19.92 -2.14 -3.34
N SER A 115 19.45 -3.38 -3.27
CA SER A 115 20.14 -4.55 -3.82
C SER A 115 19.42 -5.05 -5.07
N GLU A 116 20.16 -5.15 -6.17
CA GLU A 116 19.64 -5.70 -7.43
C GLU A 116 19.12 -7.14 -7.24
N GLN A 117 19.85 -7.96 -6.47
CA GLN A 117 19.45 -9.33 -6.18
C GLN A 117 18.11 -9.38 -5.43
N LEU A 118 17.94 -8.55 -4.39
CA LEU A 118 16.68 -8.53 -3.63
C LEU A 118 15.51 -8.01 -4.48
N ILE A 119 15.76 -7.01 -5.34
CA ILE A 119 14.75 -6.51 -6.28
C ILE A 119 14.29 -7.62 -7.23
N GLN A 120 15.22 -8.38 -7.81
CA GLN A 120 14.88 -9.48 -8.71
C GLN A 120 14.07 -10.57 -8.00
N GLN A 121 14.46 -10.95 -6.80
CA GLN A 121 13.72 -11.92 -5.99
C GLN A 121 12.32 -11.42 -5.62
N PHE A 122 12.19 -10.13 -5.27
CA PHE A 122 10.91 -9.51 -4.97
C PHE A 122 9.97 -9.52 -6.17
N ILE A 123 10.45 -9.12 -7.35
CA ILE A 123 9.65 -9.13 -8.58
C ILE A 123 9.23 -10.56 -8.95
N ALA A 124 10.14 -11.53 -8.82
CA ALA A 124 9.83 -12.92 -9.05
C ALA A 124 8.70 -13.40 -8.13
N GLY A 125 8.80 -13.14 -6.82
CA GLY A 125 7.76 -13.48 -5.85
C GLY A 125 6.41 -12.82 -6.15
N ALA A 126 6.41 -11.53 -6.51
CA ALA A 126 5.21 -10.75 -6.80
C ALA A 126 4.47 -11.16 -8.08
N THR A 127 5.13 -11.89 -8.99
CA THR A 127 4.58 -12.27 -10.29
C THR A 127 4.19 -13.76 -10.38
N THR A 128 4.29 -14.50 -9.27
CA THR A 128 4.04 -15.95 -9.21
C THR A 128 2.54 -16.35 -9.19
N GLY A 129 1.62 -15.49 -9.65
CA GLY A 129 0.16 -15.66 -9.53
C GLY A 129 -0.58 -15.68 -10.86
#